data_AF-A0A3G2HQ89-F1
#
_entry.id   AF-A0A3G2HQ89-F1
#
_cell.length_a   1.000
_cell.length_b   1.000
_cell.length_c   1.000
_cell.angle_alpha   90.00
_cell.angle_beta   90.00
_cell.angle_gamma   90.00
#
_symmetry.space_group_name_H-M   'P 1'
#
loop_
_entity.id
_entity.type
_entity.pdbx_description
1 polymer ?
#
loop_
_entity_poly.entity_id
_entity_poly.type
_entity_poly.pdbx_seq_one_letter_code
_entity_poly.pdbx_strand_id
1 'polypeptide(L)'
;MNSRIADQVRPATIEEWLTHYRADSSVFASPTVSLMAHGTALERHTHNAQGQLLADAQTLLSQAAQQGLDAPLLLGVIPFNPAREAYLRVPNEYRRDPVLLRPVQRPPLAKSGNSIASQSLLPNGAGYEDSVSRILATMREQEISKTVMARTVTITLNEALDRQTVLSNMLHSNPAGYTYALPLPGGKTQDPDLFFGASPELLVRRQGDLVTVNPLAGTAPRFADPQRDQASAETLLASSKDLREHAYVIQDVVRILSQFCDSLDVPDGPSLTSTANLWHLSTRISGRLRDPSVTSLELALAMHPTPAVCGLPTQPAMQAIEATEVFDRGYFAGAIGWNDHEGNGEWAVAIRCGHYTRQNLTLSAGAGIVDGSVPALERQETGNKLMTLINSLGLAQNITL
;
A
#
# COMPACT_ATOMS: atom_id res chain seq x y z
N MET A 1 -22.74 13.74 17.93
CA MET A 1 -21.49 14.52 18.05
C MET A 1 -20.95 14.74 16.65
N ASN A 2 -20.42 15.92 16.33
CA ASN A 2 -19.90 16.17 14.99
C ASN A 2 -18.60 15.36 14.82
N SER A 3 -18.64 14.26 14.07
CA SER A 3 -17.46 13.38 13.92
C SER A 3 -16.40 14.04 13.02
N ARG A 4 -16.85 14.93 12.12
CA ARG A 4 -15.95 15.78 11.34
C ARG A 4 -15.58 17.00 12.18
N ILE A 5 -14.29 17.15 12.46
CA ILE A 5 -13.74 18.39 12.99
C ILE A 5 -13.96 19.45 11.90
N ALA A 6 -14.77 20.48 12.19
CA ALA A 6 -15.08 21.56 11.26
C ALA A 6 -13.78 22.13 10.64
N ASP A 7 -13.84 22.60 9.40
CA ASP A 7 -12.69 23.11 8.63
C ASP A 7 -11.95 24.21 9.45
N GLN A 8 -10.99 23.79 10.28
CA GLN A 8 -10.12 24.66 11.05
C GLN A 8 -9.15 25.36 10.09
N VAL A 9 -8.34 26.30 10.62
CA VAL A 9 -7.22 26.90 9.89
C VAL A 9 -6.43 25.78 9.22
N ARG A 10 -6.38 25.83 7.88
CA ARG A 10 -5.67 24.82 7.09
C ARG A 10 -4.22 24.77 7.56
N PRO A 11 -3.66 23.58 7.84
CA PRO A 11 -2.26 23.45 8.18
C PRO A 11 -1.42 24.00 7.03
N ALA A 12 -0.50 24.90 7.32
CA ALA A 12 0.39 25.47 6.33
C ALA A 12 1.60 24.57 6.06
N THR A 13 1.87 23.56 6.90
CA THR A 13 3.00 22.63 6.75
C THR A 13 2.66 21.21 7.21
N ILE A 14 3.49 20.23 6.82
CA ILE A 14 3.39 18.86 7.33
C ILE A 14 3.61 18.85 8.85
N GLU A 15 4.55 19.65 9.34
CA GLU A 15 4.89 19.79 10.76
C GLU A 15 3.70 20.28 11.59
N GLU A 16 3.02 21.33 11.13
CA GLU A 16 1.80 21.85 11.79
C GLU A 16 0.67 20.82 11.79
N TRP A 17 0.54 20.04 10.72
CA TRP A 17 -0.46 18.98 10.68
C TRP A 17 -0.14 17.88 11.71
N LEU A 18 1.13 17.49 11.79
CA LEU A 18 1.61 16.44 12.69
C LEU A 18 1.59 16.82 14.18
N THR A 19 1.41 18.09 14.55
CA THR A 19 1.20 18.45 15.97
C THR A 19 -0.08 17.85 16.56
N HIS A 20 -1.00 17.41 15.71
CA HIS A 20 -2.25 16.76 16.10
C HIS A 20 -2.12 15.22 16.13
N TYR A 21 -1.02 14.67 15.61
CA TYR A 21 -0.80 13.23 15.56
C TYR A 21 -0.58 12.63 16.95
N ARG A 22 -1.25 11.53 17.24
CA ARG A 22 -1.23 10.78 18.50
C ARG A 22 -0.99 9.30 18.22
N ALA A 23 -0.61 8.53 19.24
CA ALA A 23 -0.33 7.09 19.09
C ALA A 23 -1.52 6.27 18.55
N ASP A 24 -2.76 6.70 18.82
CA ASP A 24 -4.02 6.08 18.38
C ASP A 24 -4.54 6.65 17.04
N SER A 25 -3.81 7.59 16.43
CA SER A 25 -4.24 8.27 15.22
C SER A 25 -4.11 7.39 14.00
N SER A 26 -5.15 7.38 13.17
CA SER A 26 -5.10 6.82 11.82
C SER A 26 -4.79 7.94 10.83
N VAL A 27 -3.95 7.66 9.85
CA VAL A 27 -3.53 8.60 8.81
C VAL A 27 -3.68 7.96 7.44
N PHE A 28 -4.23 8.73 6.50
CA PHE A 28 -4.20 8.43 5.07
C PHE A 28 -4.01 9.74 4.30
N ALA A 29 -2.83 9.93 3.71
CA ALA A 29 -2.49 11.10 2.91
C ALA A 29 -2.22 10.66 1.47
N SER A 30 -2.89 11.31 0.52
CA SER A 30 -2.81 11.05 -0.91
C SER A 30 -2.70 12.35 -1.71
N PRO A 31 -2.50 12.27 -3.05
CA PRO A 31 -2.50 13.47 -3.89
C PRO A 31 -3.85 14.17 -4.00
N THR A 32 -4.91 13.65 -3.36
CA THR A 32 -6.26 14.23 -3.37
C THR A 32 -6.84 14.53 -1.99
N VAL A 33 -6.33 13.91 -0.92
CA VAL A 33 -6.86 14.14 0.42
C VAL A 33 -5.79 13.91 1.48
N SER A 34 -5.88 14.62 2.60
CA SER A 34 -5.13 14.30 3.81
C SER A 34 -6.11 14.06 4.95
N LEU A 35 -6.16 12.81 5.42
CA LEU A 35 -7.03 12.35 6.48
C LEU A 35 -6.21 12.04 7.73
N MET A 36 -6.65 12.58 8.86
CA MET A 36 -6.20 12.17 10.19
C MET A 36 -7.43 11.92 11.06
N ALA A 37 -7.46 10.79 11.73
CA ALA A 37 -8.59 10.38 12.55
C ALA A 37 -8.14 9.92 13.94
N HIS A 38 -8.95 10.15 14.96
CA HIS A 38 -8.64 9.85 16.36
C HIS A 38 -9.73 9.00 17.01
N GLY A 39 -9.31 8.16 17.96
CA GLY A 39 -10.19 7.24 18.67
C GLY A 39 -10.86 6.18 17.79
N THR A 40 -11.54 5.23 18.41
CA THR A 40 -12.31 4.18 17.74
C THR A 40 -13.71 4.17 18.32
N ALA A 41 -14.71 4.56 17.52
CA ALA A 41 -16.11 4.46 17.90
C ALA A 41 -16.62 3.03 17.73
N LEU A 42 -16.30 2.41 16.60
CA LEU A 42 -16.65 1.03 16.27
C LEU A 42 -15.48 0.39 15.52
N GLU A 43 -15.28 -0.91 15.71
CA GLU A 43 -14.28 -1.69 14.97
C GLU A 43 -14.75 -3.11 14.74
N ARG A 44 -14.13 -3.79 13.77
CA ARG A 44 -14.39 -5.19 13.47
C ARG A 44 -13.18 -5.87 12.85
N HIS A 45 -12.87 -7.06 13.35
CA HIS A 45 -12.11 -8.06 12.64
C HIS A 45 -13.07 -8.92 11.83
N THR A 46 -12.81 -9.09 10.54
CA THR A 46 -13.70 -9.84 9.66
C THR A 46 -12.98 -10.49 8.50
N HIS A 47 -13.52 -11.58 7.98
CA HIS A 47 -13.00 -12.26 6.80
C HIS A 47 -13.74 -11.80 5.55
N ASN A 48 -13.10 -11.89 4.38
CA ASN A 48 -13.78 -11.63 3.11
C ASN A 48 -14.52 -12.87 2.55
N ALA A 49 -14.91 -13.81 3.41
CA ALA A 49 -15.67 -14.98 2.98
C ALA A 49 -17.11 -14.56 2.58
N GLN A 50 -17.53 -14.91 1.36
CA GLN A 50 -18.91 -14.71 0.88
C GLN A 50 -19.44 -13.27 1.00
N GLY A 51 -18.57 -12.25 0.89
CA GLY A 51 -18.97 -10.84 0.97
C GLY A 51 -19.19 -10.31 2.40
N GLN A 52 -18.85 -11.09 3.44
CA GLN A 52 -19.04 -10.70 4.84
C GLN A 52 -18.34 -9.37 5.17
N LEU A 53 -17.14 -9.13 4.65
CA LEU A 53 -16.39 -7.89 4.87
C LEU A 53 -17.19 -6.65 4.42
N LEU A 54 -17.86 -6.72 3.27
CA LEU A 54 -18.65 -5.60 2.75
C LEU A 54 -19.91 -5.35 3.59
N ALA A 55 -20.60 -6.42 4.01
CA ALA A 55 -21.75 -6.33 4.91
C ALA A 55 -21.37 -5.75 6.27
N ASP A 56 -20.20 -6.12 6.78
CA ASP A 56 -19.64 -5.62 8.03
C ASP A 56 -19.28 -4.14 7.95
N ALA A 57 -18.66 -3.70 6.86
CA ALA A 57 -18.39 -2.30 6.60
C ALA A 57 -19.67 -1.44 6.59
N GLN A 58 -20.72 -1.90 5.89
CA GLN A 58 -22.03 -1.24 5.86
C GLN A 58 -22.68 -1.19 7.24
N THR A 59 -22.58 -2.29 8.00
CA THR A 59 -23.09 -2.36 9.37
C THR A 59 -22.40 -1.35 10.28
N LEU A 60 -21.07 -1.26 10.23
CA LEU A 60 -20.30 -0.31 11.03
C LEU A 60 -20.70 1.15 10.75
N LEU A 61 -20.79 1.52 9.47
CA LEU A 61 -21.20 2.88 9.07
C LEU A 61 -22.64 3.20 9.50
N SER A 62 -23.56 2.25 9.32
CA SER A 62 -24.97 2.42 9.72
C SER A 62 -25.12 2.55 11.24
N GLN A 63 -24.39 1.74 12.01
CA GLN A 63 -24.40 1.81 13.48
C GLN A 63 -23.78 3.13 13.97
N ALA A 64 -22.69 3.59 13.36
CA ALA A 64 -22.09 4.88 13.70
C ALA A 64 -23.06 6.05 13.48
N ALA A 65 -23.78 6.04 12.34
CA ALA A 65 -24.80 7.05 12.05
C ALA A 65 -25.95 7.01 13.08
N GLN A 66 -26.41 5.81 13.48
CA GLN A 66 -27.43 5.64 14.53
C GLN A 66 -26.96 6.12 15.91
N GLN A 67 -25.66 6.04 16.19
CA GLN A 67 -25.03 6.60 17.40
C GLN A 67 -24.82 8.13 17.31
N GLY A 68 -25.28 8.76 16.24
CA GLY A 68 -25.25 10.21 16.05
C GLY A 68 -23.87 10.76 15.65
N LEU A 69 -23.02 9.92 15.02
CA LEU A 69 -21.85 10.42 14.28
C LEU A 69 -22.33 10.97 12.94
N ASP A 70 -22.13 12.27 12.73
CA ASP A 70 -22.41 12.90 11.45
C ASP A 70 -21.36 12.48 10.41
N ALA A 71 -21.80 12.13 9.20
CA ALA A 71 -20.97 11.68 8.07
C ALA A 71 -19.84 10.68 8.46
N PRO A 72 -20.17 9.47 8.96
CA PRO A 72 -19.16 8.51 9.40
C PRO A 72 -18.23 8.08 8.26
N LEU A 73 -16.98 7.81 8.63
CA LEU A 73 -15.90 7.39 7.75
C LEU A 73 -15.40 6.00 8.19
N LEU A 74 -15.22 5.09 7.26
CA LEU A 74 -14.56 3.82 7.50
C LEU A 74 -13.10 3.93 7.11
N LEU A 75 -12.20 3.47 7.98
CA LEU A 75 -10.80 3.20 7.67
C LEU A 75 -10.58 1.70 7.76
N GLY A 76 -9.72 1.14 6.91
CA GLY A 76 -9.48 -0.29 6.95
C GLY A 76 -8.20 -0.75 6.28
N VAL A 77 -7.79 -1.95 6.66
CA VAL A 77 -6.71 -2.72 6.02
C VAL A 77 -7.20 -4.13 5.75
N ILE A 78 -6.94 -4.60 4.53
CA ILE A 78 -7.39 -5.86 3.96
C ILE A 78 -6.13 -6.71 3.72
N PRO A 79 -6.07 -7.97 4.18
CA PRO A 79 -4.89 -8.81 4.04
C PRO A 79 -4.69 -9.28 2.60
N PHE A 80 -3.46 -9.72 2.28
CA PHE A 80 -3.16 -10.33 0.98
C PHE A 80 -4.00 -11.58 0.73
N ASN A 81 -4.02 -12.51 1.68
CA ASN A 81 -4.84 -13.71 1.61
C ASN A 81 -6.24 -13.37 2.16
N PRO A 82 -7.32 -13.49 1.36
CA PRO A 82 -8.69 -13.16 1.77
C PRO A 82 -9.26 -14.08 2.87
N ALA A 83 -8.62 -15.21 3.17
CA ALA A 83 -8.95 -16.07 4.29
C ALA A 83 -8.44 -15.52 5.64
N ARG A 84 -7.51 -14.56 5.64
CA ARG A 84 -7.09 -13.84 6.86
C ARG A 84 -8.09 -12.74 7.20
N GLU A 85 -8.05 -12.27 8.43
CA GLU A 85 -8.93 -11.18 8.89
C GLU A 85 -8.45 -9.83 8.35
N ALA A 86 -9.38 -9.07 7.78
CA ALA A 86 -9.29 -7.62 7.62
C ALA A 86 -9.63 -6.93 8.94
N TYR A 87 -9.10 -5.72 9.10
CA TYR A 87 -9.43 -4.84 10.21
C TYR A 87 -10.10 -3.58 9.68
N LEU A 88 -11.32 -3.32 10.16
CA LEU A 88 -12.14 -2.17 9.82
C LEU A 88 -12.41 -1.34 11.09
N ARG A 89 -12.35 -0.01 10.99
CA ARG A 89 -12.70 0.89 12.09
C ARG A 89 -13.43 2.14 11.62
N VAL A 90 -14.33 2.61 12.47
CA VAL A 90 -14.93 3.95 12.40
C VAL A 90 -14.34 4.78 13.54
N PRO A 91 -13.65 5.89 13.26
CA PRO A 91 -13.05 6.71 14.29
C PRO A 91 -14.11 7.52 15.06
N ASN A 92 -13.77 8.02 16.26
CA ASN A 92 -14.65 8.95 16.97
C ASN A 92 -14.74 10.29 16.27
N GLU A 93 -13.60 10.76 15.76
CA GLU A 93 -13.49 12.02 15.04
C GLU A 93 -12.43 11.92 13.93
N TYR A 94 -12.60 12.72 12.89
CA TYR A 94 -11.60 12.88 11.83
C TYR A 94 -11.57 14.30 11.29
N ARG A 95 -10.41 14.64 10.73
CA ARG A 95 -10.18 15.83 9.91
C ARG A 95 -9.87 15.40 8.47
N ARG A 96 -10.43 16.14 7.52
CA ARG A 96 -10.20 15.97 6.09
C ARG A 96 -9.70 17.29 5.52
N ASP A 97 -8.40 17.38 5.35
CA ASP A 97 -7.75 18.57 4.80
C ASP A 97 -7.53 18.41 3.29
N PRO A 98 -7.63 19.50 2.50
CA PRO A 98 -7.10 19.53 1.15
C PRO A 98 -5.62 19.13 1.17
N VAL A 99 -5.17 18.47 0.10
CA VAL A 99 -3.81 17.94 -0.11
C VAL A 99 -2.75 18.76 0.62
N LEU A 100 -2.13 18.16 1.65
CA LEU A 100 -0.96 18.73 2.33
C LEU A 100 0.05 19.16 1.27
N LEU A 101 0.65 20.34 1.47
CA LEU A 101 1.52 20.97 0.49
C LEU A 101 2.47 19.94 -0.14
N ARG A 102 2.48 19.85 -1.47
CA ARG A 102 3.55 19.15 -2.21
C ARG A 102 4.81 19.97 -1.93
N PRO A 103 5.74 19.49 -1.09
CA PRO A 103 6.87 20.31 -0.69
C PRO A 103 7.67 20.65 -1.95
N VAL A 104 7.86 21.96 -2.20
CA VAL A 104 8.62 22.46 -3.38
C VAL A 104 10.06 21.96 -3.35
N GLN A 105 10.58 21.71 -2.15
CA GLN A 105 11.87 21.08 -1.90
C GLN A 105 11.69 19.92 -0.91
N ARG A 106 12.32 18.78 -1.17
CA ARG A 106 12.34 17.67 -0.21
C ARG A 106 13.39 17.98 0.87
N PRO A 107 13.00 18.28 2.12
CA PRO A 107 13.98 18.46 3.18
C PRO A 107 14.76 17.15 3.40
N PRO A 108 15.99 17.22 3.93
CA PRO A 108 16.68 16.04 4.43
C PRO A 108 15.79 15.28 5.42
N LEU A 109 15.80 13.95 5.35
CA LEU A 109 15.05 13.13 6.29
C LEU A 109 15.58 13.34 7.71
N ALA A 110 14.67 13.54 8.65
CA ALA A 110 15.01 13.68 10.06
C ALA A 110 15.56 12.35 10.59
N LYS A 111 16.58 12.43 11.46
CA LYS A 111 17.07 11.25 12.17
C LYS A 111 16.04 10.83 13.20
N SER A 112 15.69 9.53 13.21
CA SER A 112 14.92 8.95 14.29
C SER A 112 15.79 8.78 15.54
N GLY A 113 15.18 8.89 16.72
CA GLY A 113 15.80 8.51 17.99
C GLY A 113 15.95 7.01 18.19
N ASN A 114 15.44 6.18 17.27
CA ASN A 114 15.50 4.73 17.37
C ASN A 114 16.90 4.16 17.08
N SER A 115 17.26 3.10 17.81
CA SER A 115 18.46 2.30 17.58
C SER A 115 18.11 0.82 17.40
N ILE A 116 18.93 0.10 16.61
CA ILE A 116 18.69 -1.31 16.26
C ILE A 116 19.35 -2.22 17.30
N ALA A 117 18.56 -3.09 17.92
CA ALA A 117 19.04 -4.17 18.78
C ALA A 117 19.49 -5.39 17.96
N SER A 118 18.68 -5.79 16.98
CA SER A 118 18.98 -6.89 16.08
C SER A 118 18.20 -6.78 14.77
N GLN A 119 18.64 -7.53 13.76
CA GLN A 119 17.91 -7.67 12.50
C GLN A 119 17.93 -9.12 12.02
N SER A 120 16.89 -9.52 11.30
CA SER A 120 16.81 -10.82 10.62
C SER A 120 16.13 -10.69 9.27
N LEU A 121 16.58 -11.50 8.30
CA LEU A 121 16.00 -11.60 6.95
C LEU A 121 15.27 -12.92 6.81
N LEU A 122 14.06 -12.89 6.27
CA LEU A 122 13.26 -14.09 6.05
C LEU A 122 12.63 -14.10 4.64
N PRO A 123 13.07 -15.01 3.74
CA PRO A 123 14.32 -15.77 3.82
C PRO A 123 15.56 -14.86 3.74
N ASN A 124 16.74 -15.41 4.05
CA ASN A 124 18.00 -14.74 3.75
C ASN A 124 18.21 -14.62 2.22
N GLY A 125 19.27 -13.92 1.79
CA GLY A 125 19.51 -13.65 0.37
C GLY A 125 19.53 -14.90 -0.52
N ALA A 126 20.30 -15.93 -0.13
CA ALA A 126 20.36 -17.20 -0.87
C ALA A 126 19.01 -17.92 -0.88
N GLY A 127 18.32 -17.99 0.27
CA GLY A 127 17.00 -18.62 0.35
C GLY A 127 15.92 -17.89 -0.46
N TYR A 128 16.04 -16.57 -0.64
CA TYR A 128 15.18 -15.83 -1.57
C TYR A 128 15.47 -16.21 -3.03
N GLU A 129 16.75 -16.26 -3.43
CA GLU A 129 17.15 -16.66 -4.78
C GLU A 129 16.71 -18.10 -5.11
N ASP A 130 16.82 -19.02 -4.15
CA ASP A 130 16.31 -20.39 -4.26
C ASP A 130 14.78 -20.42 -4.42
N SER A 131 14.07 -19.56 -3.68
CA SER A 131 12.60 -19.45 -3.78
C SER A 131 12.16 -18.89 -5.13
N VAL A 132 12.90 -17.94 -5.71
CA VAL A 132 12.67 -17.46 -7.08
C VAL A 132 12.91 -18.58 -8.10
N SER A 133 13.97 -19.38 -7.91
CA SER A 133 14.25 -20.50 -8.82
C SER A 133 13.16 -21.57 -8.77
N ARG A 134 12.66 -21.90 -7.58
CA ARG A 134 11.55 -22.84 -7.37
C ARG A 134 10.25 -22.32 -8.00
N ILE A 135 9.88 -21.06 -7.74
CA ILE A 135 8.62 -20.53 -8.27
C ILE A 135 8.62 -20.50 -9.80
N LEU A 136 9.77 -20.21 -10.44
CA LEU A 136 9.91 -20.24 -11.89
C LEU A 136 9.64 -21.64 -12.47
N ALA A 137 10.01 -22.71 -11.75
CA ALA A 137 9.66 -24.07 -12.14
C ALA A 137 8.16 -24.33 -12.01
N THR A 138 7.57 -24.01 -10.85
CA THR A 138 6.13 -24.14 -10.60
C THR A 138 5.28 -23.39 -11.63
N MET A 139 5.72 -22.19 -12.03
CA MET A 139 5.01 -21.38 -13.02
C MET A 139 4.85 -22.09 -14.36
N ARG A 140 5.89 -22.81 -14.82
CA ARG A 140 5.83 -23.57 -16.07
C ARG A 140 4.90 -24.77 -15.97
N GLU A 141 4.85 -25.42 -14.81
CA GLU A 141 4.02 -26.61 -14.57
C GLU A 141 2.53 -26.25 -14.40
N GLN A 142 2.23 -25.08 -13.82
CA GLN A 142 0.86 -24.65 -13.50
C GLN A 142 0.33 -23.57 -14.46
N GLU A 143 1.01 -23.33 -15.58
CA GLU A 143 0.63 -22.33 -16.59
C GLU A 143 0.44 -20.90 -16.01
N ILE A 144 1.22 -20.56 -14.98
CA ILE A 144 1.21 -19.24 -14.35
C ILE A 144 2.08 -18.30 -15.20
N SER A 145 1.47 -17.28 -15.79
CA SER A 145 2.14 -16.30 -16.64
C SER A 145 2.96 -15.27 -15.84
N LYS A 146 2.51 -14.97 -14.61
CA LYS A 146 3.16 -14.04 -13.70
C LYS A 146 2.88 -14.44 -12.25
N THR A 147 3.86 -14.27 -11.38
CA THR A 147 3.66 -14.29 -9.92
C THR A 147 4.52 -13.21 -9.26
N VAL A 148 4.44 -13.06 -7.94
CA VAL A 148 5.22 -12.08 -7.19
C VAL A 148 5.79 -12.79 -5.98
N MET A 149 7.11 -12.78 -5.83
CA MET A 149 7.80 -13.36 -4.67
C MET A 149 8.31 -12.26 -3.75
N ALA A 150 8.08 -12.43 -2.46
CA ALA A 150 8.44 -11.48 -1.43
C ALA A 150 9.42 -12.05 -0.40
N ARG A 151 9.99 -11.12 0.38
CA ARG A 151 10.83 -11.39 1.55
C ARG A 151 10.60 -10.31 2.59
N THR A 152 11.00 -10.59 3.82
CA THR A 152 10.91 -9.65 4.93
C THR A 152 12.26 -9.37 5.58
N VAL A 153 12.35 -8.20 6.19
CA VAL A 153 13.38 -7.86 7.18
C VAL A 153 12.67 -7.49 8.48
N THR A 154 13.01 -8.18 9.57
CA THR A 154 12.53 -7.85 10.91
C THR A 154 13.65 -7.15 11.66
N ILE A 155 13.35 -5.97 12.18
CA ILE A 155 14.27 -5.13 12.94
C ILE A 155 13.71 -5.02 14.36
N THR A 156 14.49 -5.45 15.35
CA THR A 156 14.15 -5.22 16.76
C THR A 156 14.78 -3.90 17.19
N LEU A 157 13.97 -2.98 17.71
CA LEU A 157 14.41 -1.68 18.22
C LEU A 157 14.72 -1.77 19.73
N ASN A 158 15.67 -0.97 20.22
CA ASN A 158 15.89 -0.83 21.67
C ASN A 158 14.79 0.02 22.34
N GLU A 159 14.20 0.95 21.59
CA GLU A 159 13.18 1.89 22.04
C GLU A 159 11.83 1.65 21.35
N ALA A 160 10.78 2.33 21.83
CA ALA A 160 9.52 2.40 21.10
C ALA A 160 9.70 3.16 19.78
N LEU A 161 8.96 2.81 18.73
CA LEU A 161 9.08 3.44 17.42
C LEU A 161 8.78 4.95 17.51
N ASP A 162 9.67 5.78 16.95
CA ASP A 162 9.44 7.23 16.81
C ASP A 162 8.44 7.51 15.67
N ARG A 163 7.16 7.25 15.95
CA ARG A 163 6.09 7.26 14.95
C ARG A 163 5.96 8.60 14.21
N GLN A 164 6.13 9.71 14.93
CA GLN A 164 5.94 11.04 14.36
C GLN A 164 7.05 11.40 13.39
N THR A 165 8.31 11.12 13.75
CA THR A 165 9.46 11.34 12.84
C THR A 165 9.35 10.44 11.61
N VAL A 166 9.02 9.16 11.80
CA VAL A 166 8.82 8.22 10.69
C VAL A 166 7.71 8.68 9.75
N LEU A 167 6.57 9.11 10.30
CA LEU A 167 5.45 9.62 9.52
C LEU A 167 5.82 10.90 8.75
N SER A 168 6.51 11.85 9.40
CA SER A 168 7.01 13.05 8.73
C SER A 168 7.92 12.70 7.55
N ASN A 169 8.88 11.80 7.75
CA ASN A 169 9.80 11.37 6.70
C ASN A 169 9.06 10.69 5.52
N MET A 170 8.03 9.87 5.80
CA MET A 170 7.21 9.27 4.75
C MET A 170 6.41 10.31 3.97
N LEU A 171 5.80 11.30 4.63
CA LEU A 171 5.06 12.38 3.97
C LEU A 171 5.97 13.22 3.05
N HIS A 172 7.19 13.53 3.48
CA HIS A 172 8.16 14.28 2.68
C HIS A 172 8.73 13.49 1.50
N SER A 173 8.95 12.19 1.67
CA SER A 173 9.56 11.32 0.64
C SER A 173 8.56 10.78 -0.37
N ASN A 174 7.25 10.80 -0.07
CA ASN A 174 6.19 10.26 -0.90
C ASN A 174 5.06 11.26 -1.27
N PRO A 175 5.37 12.47 -1.78
CA PRO A 175 4.35 13.51 -2.01
C PRO A 175 3.38 13.23 -3.16
N ALA A 176 3.68 12.24 -4.01
CA ALA A 176 2.85 11.83 -5.14
C ALA A 176 2.15 10.47 -4.92
N GLY A 177 2.42 9.81 -3.79
CA GLY A 177 1.85 8.51 -3.46
C GLY A 177 0.88 8.59 -2.28
N TYR A 178 0.72 7.47 -1.60
CA TYR A 178 -0.22 7.21 -0.52
C TYR A 178 0.54 6.87 0.75
N THR A 179 0.59 7.81 1.69
CA THR A 179 1.22 7.61 3.00
C THR A 179 0.15 7.30 4.03
N TYR A 180 0.33 6.22 4.78
CA TYR A 180 -0.67 5.75 5.74
C TYR A 180 -0.05 5.23 7.03
N ALA A 181 -0.82 5.33 8.10
CA ALA A 181 -0.51 4.77 9.41
C ALA A 181 -1.84 4.36 10.06
N LEU A 182 -2.00 3.08 10.39
CA LEU A 182 -3.22 2.52 10.98
C LEU A 182 -2.85 1.75 12.25
N PRO A 183 -3.20 2.28 13.44
CA PRO A 183 -3.07 1.54 14.68
C PRO A 183 -3.97 0.30 14.64
N LEU A 184 -3.39 -0.84 15.00
CA LEU A 184 -4.04 -2.13 15.07
C LEU A 184 -4.34 -2.49 16.54
N PRO A 185 -5.43 -3.23 16.79
CA PRO A 185 -5.75 -3.72 18.12
C PRO A 185 -4.75 -4.81 18.55
N GLY A 186 -4.57 -4.97 19.86
CA GLY A 186 -3.67 -5.97 20.45
C GLY A 186 -2.35 -5.43 21.02
N GLY A 187 -1.98 -4.19 20.70
CA GLY A 187 -0.87 -3.48 21.35
C GLY A 187 -1.25 -2.87 22.71
N LYS A 188 -0.27 -2.28 23.42
CA LYS A 188 -0.57 -1.54 24.66
C LYS A 188 -1.31 -0.25 24.29
N THR A 189 -2.23 0.23 25.13
CA THR A 189 -3.01 1.46 24.83
C THR A 189 -2.14 2.67 24.50
N GLN A 190 -0.95 2.78 25.09
CA GLN A 190 0.00 3.88 24.84
C GLN A 190 1.03 3.58 23.74
N ASP A 191 1.06 2.35 23.22
CA ASP A 191 1.96 1.88 22.16
C ASP A 191 1.26 0.77 21.35
N PRO A 192 0.20 1.12 20.60
CA PRO A 192 -0.60 0.13 19.87
C PRO A 192 0.20 -0.43 18.70
N ASP A 193 -0.06 -1.67 18.29
CA ASP A 193 0.56 -2.18 17.07
C ASP A 193 0.23 -1.26 15.89
N LEU A 194 1.11 -1.17 14.91
CA LEU A 194 0.99 -0.18 13.85
C LEU A 194 1.29 -0.79 12.49
N PHE A 195 0.35 -0.69 11.56
CA PHE A 195 0.60 -0.92 10.15
C PHE A 195 0.75 0.40 9.42
N PHE A 196 1.85 0.59 8.71
CA PHE A 196 2.17 1.89 8.10
C PHE A 196 2.95 1.71 6.81
N GLY A 197 2.98 2.74 5.97
CA GLY A 197 3.70 2.68 4.71
C GLY A 197 3.55 3.92 3.84
N ALA A 198 4.29 3.89 2.74
CA ALA A 198 4.35 4.94 1.72
C ALA A 198 4.22 4.31 0.33
N SER A 199 3.00 3.90 -0.01
CA SER A 199 2.73 3.20 -1.27
C SER A 199 2.74 4.17 -2.46
N PRO A 200 3.32 3.79 -3.61
CA PRO A 200 3.19 4.55 -4.84
C PRO A 200 1.92 4.22 -5.64
N GLU A 201 1.17 3.18 -5.26
CA GLU A 201 0.18 2.54 -6.14
C GLU A 201 -1.25 2.74 -5.63
N LEU A 202 -2.10 3.31 -6.50
CA LEU A 202 -3.53 3.40 -6.28
C LEU A 202 -4.18 2.10 -6.70
N LEU A 203 -4.79 1.39 -5.75
CA LEU A 203 -5.67 0.28 -6.08
C LEU A 203 -6.95 0.83 -6.70
N VAL A 204 -7.65 1.71 -5.97
CA VAL A 204 -8.84 2.39 -6.50
C VAL A 204 -9.19 3.65 -5.74
N ARG A 205 -9.73 4.61 -6.48
CA ARG A 205 -10.46 5.75 -5.94
C ARG A 205 -11.83 5.82 -6.57
N ARG A 206 -12.85 6.10 -5.75
CA ARG A 206 -14.19 6.48 -6.20
C ARG A 206 -14.50 7.90 -5.73
N GLN A 207 -14.98 8.73 -6.64
CA GLN A 207 -15.54 10.05 -6.35
C GLN A 207 -16.82 10.25 -7.17
N GLY A 208 -17.97 10.14 -6.51
CA GLY A 208 -19.28 10.07 -7.16
C GLY A 208 -19.37 8.83 -8.04
N ASP A 209 -19.59 9.05 -9.33
CA ASP A 209 -19.60 8.02 -10.37
C ASP A 209 -18.22 7.78 -11.02
N LEU A 210 -17.22 8.62 -10.73
CA LEU A 210 -15.88 8.49 -11.31
C LEU A 210 -15.04 7.49 -10.52
N VAL A 211 -14.57 6.45 -11.20
CA VAL A 211 -13.58 5.51 -10.68
C VAL A 211 -12.22 5.78 -11.33
N THR A 212 -11.16 5.69 -10.54
CA THR A 212 -9.78 5.80 -11.02
C THR A 212 -8.94 4.70 -10.39
N VAL A 213 -8.09 4.07 -11.19
CA VAL A 213 -7.06 3.14 -10.74
C VAL A 213 -5.73 3.53 -11.37
N ASN A 214 -4.60 3.16 -10.77
CA ASN A 214 -3.29 3.43 -11.34
C ASN A 214 -2.31 2.28 -11.03
N PRO A 215 -2.44 1.15 -11.74
CA PRO A 215 -1.58 -0.01 -11.52
C PRO A 215 -0.14 0.28 -11.91
N LEU A 216 0.81 -0.24 -11.12
CA LEU A 216 2.24 -0.11 -11.34
C LEU A 216 2.88 -1.50 -11.52
N ALA A 217 3.60 -1.71 -12.62
CA ALA A 217 4.33 -2.96 -12.87
C ALA A 217 5.47 -2.71 -13.85
N GLY A 218 6.64 -3.27 -13.59
CA GLY A 218 7.90 -2.84 -14.20
C GLY A 218 8.59 -1.76 -13.38
N THR A 219 9.87 -1.96 -13.08
CA THR A 219 10.62 -1.13 -12.13
C THR A 219 12.07 -0.96 -12.60
N ALA A 220 12.61 0.25 -12.43
CA ALA A 220 14.03 0.52 -12.63
C ALA A 220 14.58 1.45 -11.52
N PRO A 221 15.87 1.37 -11.17
CA PRO A 221 16.46 2.21 -10.15
C PRO A 221 16.58 3.67 -10.61
N ARG A 222 16.44 4.60 -9.64
CA ARG A 222 16.81 6.01 -9.79
C ARG A 222 18.30 6.21 -9.57
N PHE A 223 18.87 7.19 -10.26
CA PHE A 223 20.28 7.59 -10.09
C PHE A 223 20.39 9.08 -9.79
N ALA A 224 21.42 9.47 -9.01
CA ALA A 224 21.71 10.87 -8.74
C ALA A 224 22.27 11.61 -9.97
N ASP A 225 22.97 10.88 -10.84
CA ASP A 225 23.43 11.39 -12.13
C ASP A 225 22.24 11.48 -13.11
N PRO A 226 21.88 12.68 -13.61
CA PRO A 226 20.67 12.86 -14.42
C PRO A 226 20.69 12.10 -15.75
N GLN A 227 21.87 11.94 -16.38
CA GLN A 227 21.96 11.23 -17.66
C GLN A 227 21.75 9.72 -17.45
N ARG A 228 22.35 9.16 -16.41
CA ARG A 228 22.14 7.77 -16.01
C ARG A 228 20.71 7.51 -15.55
N ASP A 229 20.10 8.46 -14.83
CA ASP A 229 18.71 8.37 -14.38
C ASP A 229 17.74 8.32 -15.56
N GLN A 230 17.95 9.19 -16.55
CA GLN A 230 17.17 9.23 -17.78
C GLN A 230 17.36 7.95 -18.61
N ALA A 231 18.59 7.47 -18.77
CA ALA A 231 18.86 6.21 -19.48
C ALA A 231 18.20 5.00 -18.80
N SER A 232 18.15 4.98 -17.46
CA SER A 232 17.42 3.97 -16.68
C SER A 232 15.93 3.98 -17.00
N ALA A 233 15.33 5.17 -17.07
CA ALA A 233 13.91 5.36 -17.40
C ALA A 233 13.58 4.93 -18.84
N GLU A 234 14.43 5.30 -19.81
CA GLU A 234 14.27 4.93 -21.22
C GLU A 234 14.42 3.43 -21.43
N THR A 235 15.36 2.79 -20.72
CA THR A 235 15.55 1.34 -20.74
C THR A 235 14.30 0.62 -20.23
N LEU A 236 13.70 1.12 -19.13
CA LEU A 236 12.45 0.57 -18.59
C LEU A 236 11.30 0.69 -19.60
N LEU A 237 11.15 1.86 -20.22
CA LEU A 237 10.06 2.12 -21.17
C LEU A 237 10.18 1.29 -22.46
N ALA A 238 11.41 0.89 -22.83
CA ALA A 238 11.67 0.04 -24.00
C ALA A 238 11.74 -1.47 -23.67
N SER A 239 11.71 -1.86 -22.39
CA SER A 239 11.90 -3.25 -21.98
C SER A 239 10.69 -4.11 -22.34
N SER A 240 10.86 -5.04 -23.28
CA SER A 240 9.80 -5.98 -23.66
C SER A 240 9.36 -6.89 -22.50
N LYS A 241 10.26 -7.18 -21.55
CA LYS A 241 9.92 -7.94 -20.32
C LYS A 241 8.93 -7.13 -19.48
N ASP A 242 9.30 -5.90 -19.13
CA ASP A 242 8.51 -5.03 -18.25
C ASP A 242 7.19 -4.61 -18.90
N LEU A 243 7.19 -4.30 -20.20
CA LEU A 243 5.97 -3.98 -20.96
C LEU A 243 4.99 -5.16 -20.99
N ARG A 244 5.48 -6.39 -21.17
CA ARG A 244 4.65 -7.60 -21.12
C ARG A 244 4.10 -7.84 -19.71
N GLU A 245 4.94 -7.68 -18.68
CA GLU A 245 4.49 -7.78 -17.29
C GLU A 245 3.39 -6.75 -16.98
N HIS A 246 3.57 -5.51 -17.45
CA HIS A 246 2.61 -4.44 -17.28
C HIS A 246 1.29 -4.74 -17.98
N ALA A 247 1.34 -5.23 -19.22
CA ALA A 247 0.15 -5.57 -20.00
C ALA A 247 -0.74 -6.61 -19.30
N TYR A 248 -0.17 -7.62 -18.64
CA TYR A 248 -0.95 -8.60 -17.86
C TYR A 248 -1.75 -7.94 -16.73
N VAL A 249 -1.17 -6.95 -16.05
CA VAL A 249 -1.86 -6.21 -14.98
C VAL A 249 -3.01 -5.39 -15.56
N ILE A 250 -2.77 -4.66 -16.66
CA ILE A 250 -3.78 -3.79 -17.28
C ILE A 250 -4.95 -4.60 -17.83
N GLN A 251 -4.70 -5.72 -18.50
CA GLN A 251 -5.75 -6.59 -19.02
C GLN A 251 -6.69 -7.08 -17.92
N ASP A 252 -6.13 -7.50 -16.78
CA ASP A 252 -6.92 -7.98 -15.65
C ASP A 252 -7.74 -6.87 -14.98
N VAL A 253 -7.13 -5.69 -14.79
CA VAL A 253 -7.80 -4.51 -14.23
C VAL A 253 -8.96 -4.05 -15.13
N VAL A 254 -8.76 -4.00 -16.45
CA VAL A 254 -9.82 -3.63 -17.41
C VAL A 254 -10.95 -4.67 -17.39
N ARG A 255 -10.62 -5.96 -17.38
CA ARG A 255 -11.60 -7.06 -17.28
C ARG A 255 -12.48 -6.90 -16.04
N ILE A 256 -11.89 -6.55 -14.89
CA ILE A 256 -12.65 -6.35 -13.64
C ILE A 256 -13.49 -5.08 -13.71
N LEU A 257 -12.91 -3.93 -14.06
CA LEU A 257 -13.63 -2.65 -14.10
C LEU A 257 -14.78 -2.64 -15.12
N SER A 258 -14.67 -3.39 -16.23
CA SER A 258 -15.75 -3.50 -17.24
C SER A 258 -17.07 -4.06 -16.69
N GLN A 259 -17.01 -4.80 -15.56
CA GLN A 259 -18.20 -5.33 -14.90
C GLN A 259 -18.96 -4.22 -14.15
N PHE A 260 -18.26 -3.19 -13.67
CA PHE A 260 -18.80 -2.11 -12.84
C PHE A 260 -19.07 -0.81 -13.61
N CYS A 261 -18.34 -0.56 -14.70
CA CYS A 261 -18.38 0.71 -15.42
C CYS A 261 -19.11 0.60 -16.77
N ASP A 262 -19.80 1.67 -17.16
CA ASP A 262 -20.40 1.80 -18.50
C ASP A 262 -19.39 2.22 -19.57
N SER A 263 -18.33 2.91 -19.15
CA SER A 263 -17.23 3.34 -20.01
C SER A 263 -15.92 3.31 -19.26
N LEU A 264 -14.84 3.00 -19.98
CA LEU A 264 -13.47 3.03 -19.49
C LEU A 264 -12.61 3.85 -20.45
N ASP A 265 -11.79 4.72 -19.89
CA ASP A 265 -10.68 5.40 -20.56
C ASP A 265 -9.38 4.69 -20.17
N VAL A 266 -8.81 3.96 -21.13
CA VAL A 266 -7.60 3.15 -20.98
C VAL A 266 -6.56 3.68 -21.97
N PRO A 267 -5.44 4.26 -21.49
CA PRO A 267 -4.36 4.69 -22.38
C PRO A 267 -3.79 3.53 -23.21
N ASP A 268 -3.33 3.83 -24.44
CA ASP A 268 -2.76 2.84 -25.36
C ASP A 268 -1.45 2.19 -24.85
N GLY A 269 -0.78 2.84 -23.90
CA GLY A 269 0.46 2.35 -23.31
C GLY A 269 0.80 3.02 -21.98
N PRO A 270 1.79 2.47 -21.26
CA PRO A 270 2.18 3.01 -19.97
C PRO A 270 2.94 4.33 -20.09
N SER A 271 2.86 5.11 -19.02
CA SER A 271 3.70 6.28 -18.77
C SER A 271 4.74 5.99 -17.69
N LEU A 272 5.79 6.81 -17.62
CA LEU A 272 6.76 6.74 -16.53
C LEU A 272 6.29 7.58 -15.33
N THR A 273 6.35 6.98 -14.14
CA THR A 273 6.25 7.69 -12.86
C THR A 273 7.44 7.34 -11.97
N SER A 274 7.69 8.12 -10.92
CA SER A 274 8.81 7.85 -10.03
C SER A 274 8.48 8.07 -8.55
N THR A 275 9.17 7.28 -7.75
CA THR A 275 9.39 7.54 -6.33
C THR A 275 10.78 8.16 -6.14
N ALA A 276 11.21 8.38 -4.89
CA ALA A 276 12.57 8.82 -4.60
C ALA A 276 13.64 7.85 -5.13
N ASN A 277 13.37 6.54 -5.14
CA ASN A 277 14.38 5.51 -5.41
C ASN A 277 14.13 4.72 -6.70
N LEU A 278 12.92 4.73 -7.24
CA LEU A 278 12.51 3.86 -8.35
C LEU A 278 11.70 4.60 -9.42
N TRP A 279 11.94 4.27 -10.69
CA TRP A 279 11.00 4.46 -11.81
C TRP A 279 10.00 3.31 -11.85
N HIS A 280 8.78 3.61 -12.31
CA HIS A 280 7.71 2.64 -12.51
C HIS A 280 6.98 2.92 -13.83
N LEU A 281 6.57 1.86 -14.53
CA LEU A 281 5.55 1.99 -15.58
C LEU A 281 4.18 2.12 -14.90
N SER A 282 3.36 3.03 -15.41
CA SER A 282 2.10 3.46 -14.80
C SER A 282 1.05 3.67 -15.88
N THR A 283 -0.11 3.04 -15.73
CA THR A 283 -1.26 3.29 -16.62
C THR A 283 -2.45 3.74 -15.78
N ARG A 284 -2.80 5.01 -15.87
CA ARG A 284 -3.96 5.56 -15.17
C ARG A 284 -5.21 5.24 -15.97
N ILE A 285 -6.12 4.48 -15.38
CA ILE A 285 -7.40 4.11 -16.01
C ILE A 285 -8.52 4.81 -15.25
N SER A 286 -9.49 5.34 -15.99
CA SER A 286 -10.69 5.93 -15.39
C SER A 286 -11.96 5.34 -15.97
N GLY A 287 -13.05 5.36 -15.22
CA GLY A 287 -14.32 4.83 -15.66
C GLY A 287 -15.51 5.51 -14.99
N ARG A 288 -16.69 5.35 -15.58
CA ARG A 288 -17.96 5.82 -15.01
C ARG A 288 -18.77 4.64 -14.50
N LEU A 289 -19.05 4.62 -13.21
CA LEU A 289 -19.85 3.57 -12.56
C LEU A 289 -21.26 3.53 -13.13
N ARG A 290 -21.72 2.31 -13.42
CA ARG A 290 -23.10 2.04 -13.82
C ARG A 290 -24.06 2.15 -12.63
N ASP A 291 -23.65 1.59 -11.49
CA ASP A 291 -24.45 1.54 -10.28
C ASP A 291 -23.83 2.47 -9.21
N PRO A 292 -24.53 3.54 -8.79
CA PRO A 292 -24.04 4.48 -7.78
C PRO A 292 -24.00 3.88 -6.36
N SER A 293 -24.60 2.72 -6.11
CA SER A 293 -24.52 2.04 -4.82
C SER A 293 -23.19 1.31 -4.58
N VAL A 294 -22.45 1.00 -5.65
CA VAL A 294 -21.14 0.31 -5.58
C VAL A 294 -20.13 1.16 -4.84
N THR A 295 -19.62 0.68 -3.71
CA THR A 295 -18.68 1.43 -2.86
C THR A 295 -17.23 1.33 -3.36
N SER A 296 -16.36 2.25 -2.94
CA SER A 296 -14.91 2.14 -3.20
C SER A 296 -14.31 0.87 -2.60
N LEU A 297 -14.83 0.41 -1.46
CA LEU A 297 -14.38 -0.82 -0.81
C LEU A 297 -14.77 -2.05 -1.63
N GLU A 298 -15.99 -2.09 -2.17
CA GLU A 298 -16.44 -3.15 -3.07
C GLU A 298 -15.55 -3.26 -4.31
N LEU A 299 -15.22 -2.11 -4.93
CA LEU A 299 -14.28 -2.07 -6.05
C LEU A 299 -12.90 -2.58 -5.63
N ALA A 300 -12.39 -2.17 -4.46
CA ALA A 300 -11.11 -2.63 -3.95
C ALA A 300 -11.08 -4.15 -3.76
N LEU A 301 -12.14 -4.73 -3.18
CA LEU A 301 -12.28 -6.19 -3.01
C LEU A 301 -12.39 -6.93 -4.33
N ALA A 302 -13.03 -6.33 -5.34
CA ALA A 302 -13.17 -6.94 -6.67
C ALA A 302 -11.82 -7.02 -7.41
N MET A 303 -10.92 -6.05 -7.20
CA MET A 303 -9.61 -6.03 -7.85
C MET A 303 -8.50 -6.68 -7.05
N HIS A 304 -8.65 -6.77 -5.73
CA HIS A 304 -7.59 -7.26 -4.85
C HIS A 304 -7.58 -8.81 -4.77
N PRO A 305 -6.40 -9.45 -4.87
CA PRO A 305 -5.11 -8.89 -5.27
C PRO A 305 -4.96 -8.81 -6.79
N THR A 306 -4.37 -7.70 -7.26
CA THR A 306 -4.04 -7.54 -8.69
C THR A 306 -2.84 -8.42 -9.07
N PRO A 307 -2.62 -8.69 -10.37
CA PRO A 307 -1.40 -9.36 -10.82
C PRO A 307 -0.11 -8.59 -10.51
N ALA A 308 -0.17 -7.31 -10.09
CA ALA A 308 1.00 -6.53 -9.66
C ALA A 308 1.59 -7.02 -8.33
N VAL A 309 0.78 -7.65 -7.47
CA VAL A 309 1.21 -8.12 -6.15
C VAL A 309 0.93 -9.60 -5.87
N CYS A 310 0.10 -10.26 -6.69
CA CYS A 310 -0.13 -11.69 -6.65
C CYS A 310 0.42 -12.37 -7.91
N GLY A 311 -0.39 -12.47 -8.97
CA GLY A 311 0.01 -13.11 -10.21
C GLY A 311 -1.18 -13.34 -11.14
N LEU A 312 -0.93 -14.04 -12.26
CA LEU A 312 -1.92 -14.33 -13.29
C LEU A 312 -1.70 -15.75 -13.84
N PRO A 313 -2.71 -16.65 -13.79
CA PRO A 313 -4.01 -16.49 -13.13
C PRO A 313 -3.89 -16.35 -11.59
N THR A 314 -4.76 -15.55 -10.97
CA THR A 314 -4.63 -15.15 -9.55
C THR A 314 -4.61 -16.31 -8.57
N GLN A 315 -5.55 -17.26 -8.68
CA GLN A 315 -5.68 -18.35 -7.71
C GLN A 315 -4.49 -19.33 -7.73
N PRO A 316 -4.06 -19.87 -8.89
CA PRO A 316 -2.84 -20.68 -8.96
C PRO A 316 -1.60 -19.91 -8.48
N ALA A 317 -1.46 -18.63 -8.83
CA ALA A 317 -0.34 -17.82 -8.36
C ALA A 317 -0.34 -17.66 -6.83
N MET A 318 -1.49 -17.39 -6.21
CA MET A 318 -1.62 -17.29 -4.76
C MET A 318 -1.25 -18.60 -4.07
N GLN A 319 -1.72 -19.75 -4.58
CA GLN A 319 -1.37 -21.07 -4.05
C GLN A 319 0.13 -21.35 -4.16
N ALA A 320 0.74 -21.01 -5.29
CA ALA A 320 2.17 -21.18 -5.51
C ALA A 320 3.00 -20.27 -4.57
N ILE A 321 2.56 -19.04 -4.33
CA ILE A 321 3.15 -18.11 -3.34
C ILE A 321 3.09 -18.73 -1.94
N GLU A 322 1.92 -19.16 -1.50
CA GLU A 322 1.71 -19.76 -0.16
C GLU A 322 2.54 -21.02 0.06
N ALA A 323 2.74 -21.82 -0.98
CA ALA A 323 3.57 -23.02 -0.91
C ALA A 323 5.09 -22.72 -0.91
N THR A 324 5.50 -21.56 -1.42
CA THR A 324 6.92 -21.24 -1.65
C THR A 324 7.49 -20.29 -0.60
N GLU A 325 6.73 -19.27 -0.18
CA GLU A 325 7.14 -18.29 0.83
C GLU A 325 7.15 -18.91 2.23
N VAL A 326 8.19 -18.61 3.00
CA VAL A 326 8.41 -19.15 4.35
C VAL A 326 7.88 -18.24 5.47
N PHE A 327 6.99 -17.31 5.11
CA PHE A 327 6.37 -16.34 6.03
C PHE A 327 4.95 -16.00 5.56
N ASP A 328 4.13 -15.48 6.47
CA ASP A 328 2.82 -14.94 6.13
C ASP A 328 2.94 -13.45 5.77
N ARG A 329 2.39 -13.05 4.63
CA ARG A 329 2.36 -11.65 4.20
C ARG A 329 1.50 -10.78 5.12
N GLY A 330 0.48 -11.35 5.77
CA GLY A 330 -0.50 -10.59 6.54
C GLY A 330 -1.11 -9.46 5.69
N TYR A 331 -0.92 -8.21 6.11
CA TYR A 331 -1.39 -7.03 5.39
C TYR A 331 -0.46 -6.54 4.27
N PHE A 332 0.80 -7.00 4.20
CA PHE A 332 1.67 -6.67 3.06
C PHE A 332 1.07 -7.23 1.77
N ALA A 333 1.15 -6.47 0.68
CA ALA A 333 0.50 -6.77 -0.60
C ALA A 333 -1.04 -6.86 -0.52
N GLY A 334 -1.62 -6.43 0.60
CA GLY A 334 -3.05 -6.22 0.81
C GLY A 334 -3.55 -4.89 0.22
N ALA A 335 -4.64 -4.38 0.78
CA ALA A 335 -5.17 -3.05 0.48
C ALA A 335 -5.39 -2.25 1.76
N ILE A 336 -5.17 -0.93 1.72
CA ILE A 336 -5.39 -0.04 2.86
C ILE A 336 -6.01 1.26 2.38
N GLY A 337 -6.98 1.77 3.11
CA GLY A 337 -7.74 2.91 2.64
C GLY A 337 -8.88 3.32 3.53
N TRP A 338 -9.82 4.03 2.91
CA TRP A 338 -11.03 4.52 3.54
C TRP A 338 -12.20 4.50 2.57
N ASN A 339 -13.41 4.47 3.12
CA ASN A 339 -14.61 4.86 2.40
C ASN A 339 -15.57 5.66 3.31
N ASP A 340 -16.27 6.64 2.76
CA ASP A 340 -17.32 7.37 3.47
C ASP A 340 -18.68 6.67 3.36
N HIS A 341 -19.67 7.22 4.07
CA HIS A 341 -21.06 6.76 4.06
C HIS A 341 -21.79 6.88 2.71
N GLU A 342 -21.25 7.66 1.76
CA GLU A 342 -21.77 7.75 0.38
C GLU A 342 -21.07 6.75 -0.56
N GLY A 343 -20.09 6.02 -0.04
CA GLY A 343 -19.31 5.01 -0.75
C GLY A 343 -18.12 5.57 -1.53
N ASN A 344 -17.84 6.87 -1.45
CA ASN A 344 -16.59 7.42 -1.99
C ASN A 344 -15.40 6.96 -1.13
N GLY A 345 -14.21 6.96 -1.71
CA GLY A 345 -13.03 6.55 -0.96
C GLY A 345 -11.81 6.33 -1.80
N GLU A 346 -10.70 6.05 -1.12
CA GLU A 346 -9.40 5.75 -1.72
C GLU A 346 -8.78 4.53 -1.03
N TRP A 347 -8.30 3.59 -1.84
CA TRP A 347 -7.60 2.38 -1.42
C TRP A 347 -6.28 2.30 -2.17
N ALA A 348 -5.20 2.18 -1.42
CA ALA A 348 -3.85 1.97 -1.94
C ALA A 348 -3.48 0.48 -1.80
N VAL A 349 -2.63 0.00 -2.70
CA VAL A 349 -1.99 -1.31 -2.52
C VAL A 349 -1.01 -1.20 -1.35
N ALA A 350 -1.09 -2.12 -0.39
CA ALA A 350 -0.31 -2.07 0.84
C ALA A 350 1.14 -2.57 0.63
N ILE A 351 1.96 -1.73 0.00
CA ILE A 351 3.38 -1.99 -0.30
C ILE A 351 4.26 -0.83 0.20
N ARG A 352 5.59 -1.06 0.24
CA ARG A 352 6.55 -0.13 0.90
C ARG A 352 6.10 0.17 2.34
N CYS A 353 5.77 -0.91 3.04
CA CYS A 353 5.08 -0.88 4.32
C CYS A 353 5.78 -1.73 5.37
N GLY A 354 5.41 -1.46 6.62
CA GLY A 354 5.92 -2.16 7.79
C GLY A 354 4.82 -2.43 8.80
N HIS A 355 5.02 -3.47 9.59
CA HIS A 355 4.19 -3.82 10.73
C HIS A 355 5.05 -3.74 12.00
N TYR A 356 4.64 -2.88 12.92
CA TYR A 356 5.27 -2.69 14.21
C TYR A 356 4.47 -3.38 15.32
N THR A 357 5.10 -4.31 16.03
CA THR A 357 4.53 -5.03 17.17
C THR A 357 5.61 -5.19 18.24
N ARG A 358 5.37 -4.68 19.45
CA ARG A 358 6.25 -4.87 20.63
C ARG A 358 7.74 -4.68 20.31
N GLN A 359 8.12 -3.51 19.80
CA GLN A 359 9.50 -3.14 19.38
C GLN A 359 10.05 -3.89 18.15
N ASN A 360 9.31 -4.83 17.56
CA ASN A 360 9.70 -5.47 16.31
C ASN A 360 9.03 -4.76 15.15
N LEU A 361 9.83 -4.39 14.16
CA LEU A 361 9.38 -3.82 12.92
C LEU A 361 9.66 -4.80 11.78
N THR A 362 8.60 -5.36 11.20
CA THR A 362 8.69 -6.24 10.03
C THR A 362 8.38 -5.46 8.77
N LEU A 363 9.37 -5.31 7.90
CA LEU A 363 9.24 -4.67 6.59
C LEU A 363 9.20 -5.73 5.51
N SER A 364 8.43 -5.49 4.45
CA SER A 364 8.23 -6.47 3.38
C SER A 364 8.40 -5.84 2.01
N ALA A 365 8.97 -6.60 1.07
CA ALA A 365 9.03 -6.22 -0.34
C ALA A 365 8.95 -7.46 -1.24
N GLY A 366 8.34 -7.28 -2.41
CA GLY A 366 8.25 -8.31 -3.45
C GLY A 366 8.68 -7.81 -4.82
N ALA A 367 9.02 -8.75 -5.69
CA ALA A 367 9.38 -8.53 -7.09
C ALA A 367 8.49 -9.40 -7.99
N GLY A 368 8.13 -8.85 -9.16
CA GLY A 368 7.37 -9.55 -10.17
C GLY A 368 8.24 -10.61 -10.84
N ILE A 369 7.78 -11.85 -10.84
CA ILE A 369 8.48 -12.98 -11.43
C ILE A 369 7.74 -13.37 -12.70
N VAL A 370 8.48 -13.36 -13.81
CA VAL A 370 8.05 -13.80 -15.14
C VAL A 370 9.12 -14.69 -15.76
N ASP A 371 8.78 -15.39 -16.83
CA ASP A 371 9.78 -16.13 -17.60
C ASP A 371 10.92 -15.19 -18.05
N GLY A 372 12.16 -15.62 -17.76
CA GLY A 372 13.38 -14.81 -17.93
C GLY A 372 13.84 -14.02 -16.70
N SER A 373 13.12 -14.05 -15.58
CA SER A 373 13.58 -13.46 -14.31
C SER A 373 14.87 -14.11 -13.79
N VAL A 374 15.78 -13.29 -13.26
CA VAL A 374 17.10 -13.72 -12.75
C VAL A 374 17.12 -13.56 -11.22
N PRO A 375 17.23 -14.65 -10.42
CA PRO A 375 17.08 -14.61 -8.96
C PRO A 375 17.87 -13.50 -8.25
N ALA A 376 19.14 -13.32 -8.61
CA ALA A 376 19.99 -12.29 -8.01
C ALA A 376 19.51 -10.85 -8.29
N LEU A 377 18.95 -10.60 -9.49
CA LEU A 377 18.37 -9.29 -9.83
C LEU A 377 17.07 -9.05 -9.08
N GLU A 378 16.22 -10.07 -8.91
CA GLU A 378 14.99 -9.94 -8.13
C GLU A 378 15.28 -9.69 -6.64
N ARG A 379 16.36 -10.28 -6.11
CA ARG A 379 16.85 -9.98 -4.75
C ARG A 379 17.30 -8.52 -4.62
N GLN A 380 18.03 -8.02 -5.63
CA GLN A 380 18.47 -6.63 -5.67
C GLN A 380 17.26 -5.67 -5.73
N GLU A 381 16.26 -5.98 -6.57
CA GLU A 381 15.03 -5.19 -6.69
C GLU A 381 14.27 -5.10 -5.37
N THR A 382 14.05 -6.24 -4.69
CA THR A 382 13.39 -6.25 -3.37
C THR A 382 14.20 -5.48 -2.33
N GLY A 383 15.54 -5.52 -2.40
CA GLY A 383 16.41 -4.69 -1.55
C GLY A 383 16.17 -3.19 -1.76
N ASN A 384 16.15 -2.74 -3.02
CA ASN A 384 15.87 -1.34 -3.36
C ASN A 384 14.47 -0.90 -2.91
N LYS A 385 13.47 -1.78 -3.00
CA LYS A 385 12.11 -1.52 -2.50
C LYS A 385 12.07 -1.35 -0.98
N LEU A 386 12.75 -2.22 -0.22
CA LEU A 386 12.88 -2.12 1.24
C LEU A 386 13.56 -0.80 1.67
N MET A 387 14.58 -0.36 0.94
CA MET A 387 15.30 0.90 1.24
C MET A 387 14.40 2.13 1.28
N THR A 388 13.27 2.11 0.56
CA THR A 388 12.30 3.22 0.60
C THR A 388 11.77 3.47 2.00
N LEU A 389 11.35 2.42 2.70
CA LEU A 389 10.83 2.57 4.06
C LEU A 389 11.94 2.68 5.10
N ILE A 390 13.05 1.97 4.90
CA ILE A 390 14.24 2.03 5.76
C ILE A 390 14.81 3.47 5.84
N ASN A 391 14.85 4.19 4.73
CA ASN A 391 15.27 5.59 4.70
C ASN A 391 14.34 6.46 5.57
N SER A 392 13.03 6.26 5.47
CA SER A 392 12.05 6.99 6.27
C SER A 392 12.12 6.68 7.77
N LEU A 393 12.60 5.49 8.14
CA LEU A 393 12.90 5.15 9.53
C LEU A 393 14.12 5.88 10.09
N GLY A 394 14.96 6.48 9.24
CA GLY A 394 16.24 7.05 9.66
C GLY A 394 17.29 6.01 10.04
N LEU A 395 17.13 4.75 9.59
CA LEU A 395 17.94 3.59 10.00
C LEU A 395 18.87 3.05 8.89
N ALA A 396 18.94 3.69 7.74
CA ALA A 396 19.57 3.17 6.52
C ALA A 396 21.03 2.71 6.65
N GLN A 397 21.83 3.37 7.49
CA GLN A 397 23.25 3.03 7.65
C GLN A 397 23.50 1.77 8.49
N ASN A 398 22.46 1.25 9.15
CA ASN A 398 22.56 0.19 10.14
C ASN A 398 21.88 -1.12 9.70
N ILE A 399 21.43 -1.21 8.44
CA ILE A 399 20.67 -2.35 7.92
C ILE A 399 21.39 -2.98 6.72
N THR A 400 21.42 -4.31 6.69
CA THR A 400 22.01 -5.10 5.59
C THR A 400 20.93 -5.98 4.97
N LEU A 401 20.76 -5.92 3.65
CA LEU A 401 19.65 -6.53 2.89
C LEU A 401 20.06 -7.66 1.94
#